data_AF-A0A373NR26-F1
#
_entry.id   AF-A0A373NR26-F1
#
_cell.length_a   1.000
_cell.length_b   1.000
_cell.length_c   1.000
_cell.angle_alpha   90.00
_cell.angle_beta   90.00
_cell.angle_gamma   90.00
#
_symmetry.space_group_name_H-M   'P 1'
#
loop_
_entity.id
_entity.type
_entity.pdbx_description
1 polymer ?
#
loop_
_entity_poly.entity_id
_entity_poly.type
_entity_poly.pdbx_seq_one_letter_code
_entity_poly.pdbx_strand_id
1 'polypeptide(L)'
;MTEQEKKELLDELEKRIDEKYKGCLTREDVATTLKAPREKWFRDENGNGRNSLMTDAFDSSIISWQVWETIRKLTCVICGKQYVRHLANVENADEIAEKLCQFVYDLKMGFKNQEDTKC
;
A
#
# COMPACT_ATOMS: atom_id res chain seq x y z
N MET A 1 -50.06 -14.07 9.81
CA MET A 1 -48.66 -14.31 9.43
C MET A 1 -48.17 -15.49 10.23
N THR A 2 -47.91 -16.59 9.56
CA THR A 2 -47.43 -17.81 10.19
C THR A 2 -45.93 -17.70 10.45
N GLU A 3 -45.40 -18.47 11.40
CA GLU A 3 -43.96 -18.49 11.69
C GLU A 3 -43.14 -18.95 10.47
N GLN A 4 -43.75 -19.72 9.57
CA GLN A 4 -43.13 -20.20 8.35
C GLN A 4 -42.96 -19.06 7.32
N GLU A 5 -44.00 -18.23 7.13
CA GLU A 5 -43.94 -17.04 6.27
C GLU A 5 -42.91 -16.01 6.78
N LYS A 6 -42.79 -15.84 8.09
CA LYS A 6 -41.77 -14.95 8.68
C LYS A 6 -40.35 -15.43 8.40
N LYS A 7 -40.12 -16.75 8.45
CA LYS A 7 -38.81 -17.34 8.21
C LYS A 7 -38.39 -17.22 6.74
N GLU A 8 -39.32 -17.50 5.82
CA GLU A 8 -39.06 -17.33 4.38
C GLU A 8 -38.74 -15.88 4.02
N LEU A 9 -39.44 -14.92 4.62
CA LEU A 9 -39.16 -13.49 4.43
C LEU A 9 -37.79 -13.08 4.98
N LEU A 10 -37.34 -13.67 6.09
CA LEU A 10 -36.01 -13.42 6.66
C LEU A 10 -34.91 -13.98 5.76
N ASP A 11 -35.05 -15.23 5.30
CA ASP A 11 -34.09 -15.88 4.41
C ASP A 11 -33.96 -15.10 3.08
N GLU A 12 -35.06 -14.58 2.55
CA GLU A 12 -35.07 -13.80 1.31
C GLU A 12 -34.42 -12.41 1.49
N LEU A 13 -34.61 -11.78 2.66
CA LEU A 13 -33.95 -10.53 3.03
C LEU A 13 -32.43 -10.71 3.22
N GLU A 14 -32.00 -11.77 3.91
CA GLU A 14 -30.58 -12.10 4.07
C GLU A 14 -29.91 -12.30 2.72
N LYS A 15 -30.54 -13.08 1.82
CA LYS A 15 -30.01 -13.31 0.48
C LYS A 15 -29.91 -12.02 -0.34
N ARG A 16 -30.92 -11.14 -0.25
CA ARG A 16 -30.87 -9.81 -0.90
C ARG A 16 -29.77 -8.92 -0.35
N ILE A 17 -29.53 -8.96 0.96
CA ILE A 17 -28.47 -8.20 1.60
C ILE A 17 -27.11 -8.75 1.14
N ASP A 18 -26.90 -10.05 1.20
CA ASP A 18 -25.66 -10.70 0.76
C ASP A 18 -25.35 -10.42 -0.71
N GLU A 19 -26.34 -10.50 -1.60
CA GLU A 19 -26.16 -10.19 -3.02
C GLU A 19 -25.89 -8.69 -3.25
N LYS A 20 -26.63 -7.81 -2.58
CA LYS A 20 -26.50 -6.35 -2.74
C LYS A 20 -25.17 -5.83 -2.21
N TYR A 21 -24.65 -6.43 -1.14
CA TYR A 21 -23.44 -5.97 -0.47
C TYR A 21 -22.22 -6.87 -0.71
N LYS A 22 -22.33 -7.87 -1.59
CA LYS A 22 -21.23 -8.71 -2.05
C LYS A 22 -20.08 -7.84 -2.58
N GLY A 23 -18.96 -7.81 -1.85
CA GLY A 23 -17.78 -7.00 -2.19
C GLY A 23 -17.88 -5.50 -1.82
N CYS A 24 -19.03 -5.02 -1.34
CA CYS A 24 -19.20 -3.61 -0.92
C CYS A 24 -18.82 -3.40 0.56
N LEU A 25 -18.94 -4.43 1.40
CA LEU A 25 -18.67 -4.35 2.86
C LEU A 25 -17.24 -4.75 3.27
N THR A 26 -16.43 -5.28 2.37
CA THR A 26 -15.02 -5.54 2.68
C THR A 26 -14.24 -4.24 2.52
N ARG A 27 -13.77 -3.66 3.63
CA ARG A 27 -12.71 -2.65 3.59
C ARG A 27 -11.48 -3.32 2.98
N GLU A 28 -11.33 -3.21 1.67
CA GLU A 28 -10.29 -3.87 0.90
C GLU A 28 -8.93 -3.51 1.47
N ASP A 29 -8.13 -4.51 1.83
CA ASP A 29 -6.93 -4.33 2.62
C ASP A 29 -5.78 -3.78 1.77
N VAL A 30 -5.81 -2.47 1.53
CA VAL A 30 -4.74 -1.73 0.86
C VAL A 30 -3.49 -1.64 1.74
N ALA A 31 -3.58 -2.01 3.04
CA ALA A 31 -2.46 -1.91 3.96
C ALA A 31 -1.46 -3.06 3.80
N THR A 32 -1.92 -4.23 3.35
CA THR A 32 -1.08 -5.41 3.08
C THR A 32 -0.49 -5.45 1.67
N THR A 33 -1.03 -4.65 0.75
CA THR A 33 -0.44 -4.52 -0.59
C THR A 33 0.91 -3.79 -0.53
N LEU A 34 1.94 -4.32 -1.18
CA LEU A 34 3.32 -3.81 -1.13
C LEU A 34 3.91 -3.79 0.29
N LYS A 35 3.49 -4.74 1.15
CA LYS A 35 3.93 -4.80 2.55
C LYS A 35 5.44 -5.01 2.67
N ALA A 36 6.00 -5.97 1.93
CA ALA A 36 7.42 -6.30 2.02
C ALA A 36 8.35 -5.10 1.72
N PRO A 37 8.22 -4.40 0.57
CA PRO A 37 9.04 -3.22 0.31
C PRO A 37 8.73 -2.09 1.30
N ARG A 38 7.48 -1.93 1.74
CA ARG A 38 7.13 -0.89 2.72
C ARG A 38 7.83 -1.11 4.06
N GLU A 39 7.82 -2.34 4.56
CA GLU A 39 8.46 -2.70 5.83
C GLU A 39 9.97 -2.52 5.76
N LYS A 40 10.60 -2.92 4.65
CA LYS A 40 12.04 -2.75 4.47
C LYS A 40 12.47 -1.28 4.45
N TRP A 41 11.78 -0.44 3.67
CA TRP A 41 12.29 0.90 3.34
C TRP A 41 11.71 2.01 4.20
N PHE A 42 10.49 1.83 4.72
CA PHE A 42 9.71 2.90 5.36
C PHE A 42 9.28 2.55 6.79
N ARG A 43 9.75 1.44 7.35
CA ARG A 43 9.55 1.07 8.76
C ARG A 43 10.91 0.81 9.43
N ASP A 44 10.97 1.05 10.72
CA ASP A 44 12.06 0.60 11.59
C ASP A 44 11.73 -0.79 12.20
N GLU A 45 12.65 -1.32 13.01
CA GLU A 45 12.51 -2.61 13.69
C GLU A 45 11.27 -2.70 14.60
N ASN A 46 10.77 -1.55 15.06
CA ASN A 46 9.57 -1.45 15.89
C ASN A 46 8.29 -1.18 15.08
N GLY A 47 8.38 -1.14 13.74
CA GLY A 47 7.26 -0.83 12.85
C GLY A 47 6.91 0.67 12.77
N ASN A 48 7.74 1.56 13.29
CA ASN A 48 7.55 3.01 13.19
C ASN A 48 8.19 3.56 11.91
N GLY A 49 7.56 4.59 11.31
CA GLY A 49 8.11 5.24 10.11
C GLY A 49 9.09 6.38 10.39
N ARG A 50 9.35 6.70 11.66
CA ARG A 50 10.17 7.86 12.04
C ARG A 50 11.67 7.65 11.88
N ASN A 51 12.14 6.41 11.95
CA ASN A 51 13.56 6.05 11.90
C ASN A 51 13.82 4.97 10.83
N SER A 52 13.15 5.08 9.68
CA SER A 52 13.31 4.14 8.57
C SER A 52 14.47 4.53 7.65
N LEU A 53 14.95 3.59 6.83
CA LEU A 53 16.02 3.86 5.84
C LEU A 53 15.73 5.09 4.97
N MET A 54 14.49 5.24 4.50
CA MET A 54 14.09 6.39 3.70
C MET A 54 13.97 7.67 4.54
N THR A 55 13.57 7.57 5.81
CA THR A 55 13.55 8.74 6.70
C THR A 55 14.96 9.27 6.95
N ASP A 56 15.92 8.37 7.15
CA ASP A 56 17.33 8.73 7.35
C ASP A 56 17.96 9.25 6.03
N ALA A 57 17.59 8.66 4.88
CA ALA A 57 18.05 9.15 3.58
C ALA A 57 17.56 10.58 3.28
N PHE A 58 16.34 10.92 3.67
CA PHE A 58 15.72 12.23 3.40
C PHE A 58 15.78 13.21 4.57
N ASP A 59 16.32 12.80 5.72
CA ASP A 59 16.32 13.54 7.00
C ASP A 59 14.92 14.08 7.39
N SER A 60 13.85 13.42 6.95
CA SER A 60 12.48 13.88 7.13
C SER A 60 11.45 12.76 6.97
N SER A 61 10.75 12.46 8.05
CA SER A 61 9.67 11.46 8.04
C SER A 61 8.48 11.88 7.16
N ILE A 62 8.24 13.19 7.00
CA ILE A 62 7.18 13.72 6.13
C ILE A 62 7.54 13.49 4.67
N ILE A 63 8.78 13.80 4.28
CA ILE A 63 9.24 13.59 2.90
C ILE A 63 9.31 12.10 2.59
N SER A 64 9.83 11.28 3.52
CA SER A 64 9.84 9.82 3.39
C SER A 64 8.43 9.25 3.12
N TRP A 65 7.40 9.75 3.81
CA TRP A 65 6.03 9.35 3.54
C TRP A 65 5.53 9.77 2.14
N GLN A 66 5.88 10.98 1.68
CA GLN A 66 5.55 11.44 0.32
C GLN A 66 6.25 10.59 -0.76
N VAL A 67 7.49 10.19 -0.52
CA VAL A 67 8.24 9.28 -1.37
C VAL A 67 7.53 7.93 -1.47
N TRP A 68 7.08 7.37 -0.34
CA TRP A 68 6.30 6.14 -0.33
C TRP A 68 5.02 6.23 -1.16
N GLU A 69 4.22 7.28 -0.96
CA GLU A 69 2.98 7.47 -1.72
C GLU A 69 3.24 7.62 -3.23
N THR A 70 4.35 8.26 -3.59
CA THR A 70 4.76 8.44 -4.99
C THR A 70 5.18 7.11 -5.61
N ILE A 71 6.06 6.36 -4.94
CA ILE A 71 6.47 5.02 -5.40
C ILE A 71 5.25 4.11 -5.53
N ARG A 72 4.38 4.08 -4.53
CA ARG A 72 3.16 3.27 -4.52
C ARG A 72 2.24 3.56 -5.71
N LYS A 73 2.07 4.84 -6.06
CA LYS A 73 1.31 5.25 -7.26
C LYS A 73 2.04 4.87 -8.55
N LEU A 74 3.35 5.06 -8.60
CA LEU A 74 4.14 4.71 -9.78
C LEU A 74 4.13 3.20 -10.04
N THR A 75 4.22 2.37 -9.01
CA THR A 75 4.04 0.91 -9.10
C THR A 75 2.68 0.57 -9.71
N CYS A 76 1.60 1.26 -9.32
CA CYS A 76 0.28 1.07 -9.95
C CYS A 76 0.34 1.31 -11.46
N VAL A 77 0.90 2.46 -11.87
CA VAL A 77 1.01 2.85 -13.27
C VAL A 77 1.84 1.85 -14.07
N ILE A 78 3.00 1.41 -13.55
CA ILE A 78 3.87 0.43 -14.20
C ILE A 78 3.14 -0.92 -14.38
N CYS A 79 2.37 -1.35 -13.38
CA CYS A 79 1.58 -2.58 -13.44
C CYS A 79 0.30 -2.45 -14.29
N GLY A 80 0.06 -1.30 -14.95
CA GLY A 80 -1.15 -1.06 -15.73
C GLY A 80 -2.43 -1.00 -14.87
N LYS A 81 -2.31 -0.61 -13.60
CA LYS A 81 -3.42 -0.54 -12.63
C LYS A 81 -3.70 0.91 -12.23
N GLN A 82 -4.98 1.22 -12.06
CA GLN A 82 -5.41 2.55 -11.60
C GLN A 82 -5.32 2.71 -10.06
N TYR A 83 -5.55 1.64 -9.31
CA TYR A 83 -5.65 1.69 -7.85
C TYR A 83 -4.74 0.67 -7.19
N VAL A 84 -4.18 1.02 -6.04
CA VAL A 84 -3.26 0.18 -5.25
C VAL A 84 -3.88 -1.18 -4.93
N ARG A 85 -5.16 -1.23 -4.58
CA ARG A 85 -5.88 -2.49 -4.33
C ARG A 85 -5.81 -3.49 -5.49
N HIS A 86 -5.67 -3.03 -6.73
CA HIS A 86 -5.57 -3.92 -7.89
C HIS A 86 -4.17 -4.54 -8.03
N LEU A 87 -3.20 -4.15 -7.20
CA LEU A 87 -1.87 -4.76 -7.13
C LEU A 87 -1.86 -6.04 -6.28
N ALA A 88 -2.85 -6.28 -5.41
CA ALA A 88 -2.89 -7.48 -4.57
C ALA A 88 -2.84 -8.80 -5.38
N ASN A 89 -3.30 -8.77 -6.62
CA ASN A 89 -3.30 -9.92 -7.55
C ASN A 89 -2.20 -9.83 -8.61
N VAL A 90 -1.21 -8.95 -8.45
CA VAL A 90 -0.11 -8.74 -9.40
C VAL A 90 1.17 -9.31 -8.81
N GLU A 91 1.59 -10.47 -9.31
CA GLU A 91 2.73 -11.25 -8.79
C GLU A 91 4.03 -10.43 -8.68
N ASN A 92 4.30 -9.57 -9.65
CA ASN A 92 5.55 -8.80 -9.72
C ASN A 92 5.47 -7.39 -9.09
N ALA A 93 4.35 -7.04 -8.45
CA ALA A 93 4.16 -5.67 -7.93
C ALA A 93 5.15 -5.33 -6.81
N ASP A 94 5.43 -6.27 -5.91
CA ASP A 94 6.39 -6.08 -4.82
C ASP A 94 7.82 -5.90 -5.36
N GLU A 95 8.21 -6.66 -6.39
CA GLU A 95 9.52 -6.54 -7.03
C GLU A 95 9.69 -5.18 -7.73
N ILE A 96 8.65 -4.70 -8.41
CA ILE A 96 8.66 -3.37 -9.05
C ILE A 96 8.81 -2.28 -7.99
N ALA A 97 8.01 -2.35 -6.91
CA ALA A 97 8.12 -1.40 -5.81
C ALA A 97 9.49 -1.42 -5.14
N GLU A 98 10.09 -2.61 -4.95
CA GLU A 98 11.43 -2.77 -4.41
C GLU A 98 12.50 -2.07 -5.28
N LYS A 99 12.44 -2.27 -6.61
CA LYS A 99 13.36 -1.61 -7.56
C LYS A 99 13.21 -0.08 -7.51
N LEU A 100 11.98 0.42 -7.42
CA LEU A 100 11.73 1.85 -7.29
C LEU A 100 12.27 2.42 -5.98
N CYS A 101 12.09 1.71 -4.86
CA CYS A 101 12.66 2.11 -3.57
C CYS A 101 14.18 2.21 -3.63
N GLN A 102 14.86 1.17 -4.12
CA GLN A 102 16.31 1.17 -4.27
C GLN A 102 16.77 2.33 -5.17
N PHE A 103 16.14 2.52 -6.32
CA PHE A 103 16.50 3.59 -7.25
C PHE A 103 16.38 4.98 -6.64
N VAL A 104 15.28 5.27 -5.93
CA VAL A 104 15.08 6.56 -5.27
C VAL A 104 16.09 6.77 -4.13
N TYR A 105 16.38 5.72 -3.37
CA TYR A 105 17.38 5.77 -2.29
C TYR A 105 18.77 6.09 -2.86
N ASP A 106 19.21 5.37 -3.89
CA ASP A 106 20.52 5.57 -4.51
C ASP A 106 20.67 6.98 -5.07
N LEU A 107 19.62 7.50 -5.73
CA LEU A 107 19.60 8.89 -6.20
C LEU A 107 19.76 9.90 -5.06
N LYS A 108 19.06 9.69 -3.94
CA LYS A 108 19.14 10.62 -2.80
C LYS A 108 20.51 10.55 -2.12
N MET A 109 21.07 9.36 -1.94
CA MET A 109 22.42 9.20 -1.37
C MET A 109 23.48 9.80 -2.29
N GLY A 110 23.36 9.59 -3.61
CA GLY A 110 24.22 10.24 -4.59
C GLY A 110 24.17 11.76 -4.54
N PHE A 111 22.98 12.33 -4.32
CA PHE A 111 22.80 13.77 -4.14
C PHE A 111 23.45 14.28 -2.83
N LYS A 112 23.24 13.59 -1.70
CA LYS A 112 23.88 13.94 -0.41
C LYS A 112 25.41 13.97 -0.51
N ASN A 113 26.00 12.91 -1.08
CA ASN A 113 27.45 12.81 -1.20
C ASN A 113 28.07 13.94 -2.04
N GLN A 114 27.34 14.47 -3.03
CA GLN A 114 27.80 15.62 -3.83
C GLN A 114 27.74 16.94 -3.05
N GLU A 115 26.82 17.09 -2.11
CA GLU A 115 26.76 18.25 -1.21
C GLU A 115 27.94 18.22 -0.22
N ASP A 116 28.24 17.05 0.35
CA ASP A 116 29.33 16.87 1.31
C ASP A 116 30.72 17.09 0.70
N THR A 117 30.90 16.78 -0.59
CA THR A 117 32.18 16.97 -1.30
C THR A 117 32.44 18.45 -1.67
N LYS A 118 31.43 19.31 -1.57
CA LYS A 118 31.54 20.75 -1.91
C LYS A 118 31.86 21.64 -0.70
N CYS A 119 32.01 21.06 0.50
CA CYS A 119 32.36 21.75 1.73
C CYS A 119 33.86 21.66 2.04
#